data_AF-A0A803W2H5-F1
#
_entry.id   AF-A0A803W2H5-F1
#
_cell.length_a   1.000
_cell.length_b   1.000
_cell.length_c   1.000
_cell.angle_alpha   90.00
_cell.angle_beta   90.00
_cell.angle_gamma   90.00
#
_symmetry.space_group_name_H-M   'P 1'
#
loop_
_entity.id
_entity.type
_entity.pdbx_description
1 polymer ?
#
loop_
_entity_poly.entity_id
_entity_poly.type
_entity_poly.pdbx_seq_one_letter_code
_entity_poly.pdbx_strand_id
1 'polypeptide(L)'
;MCPSDWGAGGSQEGAPAAPRGRGAPPDPARDQGLAGDRGAPPCDPSPVPLFPLLSPQVIWLQSCCPQVIRLRAAFAQGPAVVLALELLVGDLGGLLRAAPAPLPPAPPPPAPLPPARVRALLAMTLRGLGHMHRHRLLHRDLKPANLLLDSAGRLKLADFGLARVLGPPPGRPYSHQVATRWYRAPELLYGARHYDEGVDLWAVGCIFGELLTLSPLFPGENDIEQLCCVLRALGTPSPRDWPELAELPDFPKLRFRPRAPPGGGGGGGGGGGGGGGGGGGGGGGGGGG
;
A
#
# COMPACT_ATOMS: atom_id res chain seq x y z
N MET A 1 -1.33 -22.78 22.88
CA MET A 1 -1.28 -24.23 22.56
C MET A 1 -1.03 -24.34 21.05
N CYS A 2 0.12 -24.91 20.67
CA CYS A 2 0.47 -25.30 19.28
C CYS A 2 -0.39 -26.50 18.81
N PRO A 3 -0.36 -26.88 17.51
CA PRO A 3 0.74 -27.67 16.90
C PRO A 3 1.24 -27.05 15.57
N SER A 4 2.53 -27.00 15.21
CA SER A 4 3.54 -28.06 14.99
C SER A 4 3.23 -28.98 13.80
N ASP A 5 4.00 -28.82 12.71
CA ASP A 5 4.73 -29.89 12.00
C ASP A 5 5.20 -29.37 10.63
N TRP A 6 6.50 -29.46 10.34
CA TRP A 6 7.12 -29.92 9.08
C TRP A 6 8.64 -29.97 9.33
N GLY A 7 9.20 -31.18 9.28
CA GLY A 7 10.58 -31.50 9.64
C GLY A 7 11.58 -31.47 8.49
N ALA A 8 12.80 -31.08 8.89
CA ALA A 8 14.17 -31.37 8.46
C ALA A 8 14.49 -32.20 7.19
N GLY A 9 15.54 -31.71 6.50
CA GLY A 9 16.55 -32.52 5.80
C GLY A 9 17.83 -31.70 5.64
N GLY A 10 18.92 -32.12 6.27
CA GLY A 10 20.24 -31.45 6.23
C GLY A 10 21.37 -32.37 5.76
N SER A 11 22.53 -31.77 5.44
CA SER A 11 23.93 -32.27 5.50
C SER A 11 24.83 -31.18 4.87
N GLN A 12 25.70 -30.45 5.60
CA GLN A 12 27.14 -30.70 5.89
C GLN A 12 28.01 -30.88 4.62
N GLU A 13 29.23 -30.35 4.42
CA GLU A 13 30.25 -29.61 5.21
C GLU A 13 31.38 -29.17 4.22
N GLY A 14 32.29 -28.27 4.61
CA GLY A 14 33.69 -28.29 4.13
C GLY A 14 34.29 -27.04 3.47
N ALA A 15 35.05 -26.25 4.25
CA ALA A 15 36.12 -25.32 3.83
C ALA A 15 37.50 -26.07 3.91
N PRO A 16 38.72 -25.52 3.61
CA PRO A 16 39.15 -24.10 3.69
C PRO A 16 40.30 -23.60 2.75
N ALA A 17 40.70 -22.34 2.99
CA ALA A 17 42.06 -21.74 2.92
C ALA A 17 42.52 -20.91 1.69
N ALA A 18 43.14 -19.75 2.00
CA ALA A 18 43.80 -18.73 1.16
C ALA A 18 45.36 -18.86 1.30
N PRO A 19 46.27 -17.89 0.96
CA PRO A 19 46.15 -16.58 0.27
C PRO A 19 47.35 -16.20 -0.67
N ARG A 20 47.34 -14.93 -1.15
CA ARG A 20 48.47 -14.01 -1.53
C ARG A 20 49.02 -13.99 -2.97
N GLY A 21 49.14 -12.77 -3.50
CA GLY A 21 50.09 -12.39 -4.56
C GLY A 21 49.83 -11.00 -5.14
N ARG A 22 50.63 -9.99 -4.73
CA ARG A 22 50.66 -8.62 -5.27
C ARG A 22 51.56 -8.54 -6.50
N GLY A 23 51.28 -7.63 -7.44
CA GLY A 23 52.22 -7.19 -8.47
C GLY A 23 51.61 -6.13 -9.39
N ALA A 24 52.18 -4.92 -9.37
CA ALA A 24 51.76 -3.72 -10.08
C ALA A 24 52.57 -3.51 -11.40
N PRO A 25 52.23 -2.52 -12.26
CA PRO A 25 52.47 -2.46 -13.72
C PRO A 25 53.75 -1.65 -14.09
N PRO A 26 54.14 -1.41 -15.38
CA PRO A 26 53.56 -0.39 -16.31
C PRO A 26 53.64 -0.85 -17.81
N ASP A 27 53.20 -0.16 -18.87
CA ASP A 27 53.73 1.11 -19.39
C ASP A 27 52.85 1.66 -20.56
N PRO A 28 52.74 2.99 -20.74
CA PRO A 28 51.94 3.64 -21.77
C PRO A 28 52.81 4.11 -22.93
N ALA A 29 52.37 3.89 -24.19
CA ALA A 29 52.49 4.85 -25.29
C ALA A 29 52.19 4.19 -26.65
N ARG A 30 51.57 4.99 -27.53
CA ARG A 30 51.36 4.81 -28.99
C ARG A 30 50.24 3.82 -29.32
N ASP A 31 49.18 4.21 -30.03
CA ASP A 31 49.26 4.87 -31.34
C ASP A 31 48.00 5.71 -31.63
N GLN A 32 48.20 6.84 -32.29
CA GLN A 32 47.14 7.62 -32.92
C GLN A 32 46.89 7.06 -34.33
N GLY A 33 45.64 6.91 -34.75
CA GLY A 33 45.37 6.65 -36.16
C GLY A 33 43.93 6.27 -36.52
N LEU A 34 43.29 7.20 -37.23
CA LEU A 34 42.31 6.98 -38.31
C LEU A 34 40.83 6.79 -37.92
N ALA A 35 40.10 7.88 -38.14
CA ALA A 35 38.67 7.90 -38.36
C ALA A 35 38.30 7.10 -39.63
N GLY A 36 37.29 6.24 -39.51
CA GLY A 36 36.68 5.50 -40.61
C GLY A 36 35.23 5.21 -40.27
N ASP A 37 34.35 5.93 -40.95
CA ASP A 37 32.88 5.87 -40.89
C ASP A 37 32.35 4.44 -41.15
N ARG A 38 31.67 3.86 -40.16
CA ARG A 38 30.80 2.69 -40.32
C ARG A 38 29.62 2.79 -39.34
N GLY A 39 28.44 3.02 -39.90
CA GLY A 39 27.13 2.56 -39.43
C GLY A 39 26.86 2.66 -37.93
N ALA A 40 26.11 3.70 -37.53
CA ALA A 40 25.52 3.75 -36.20
C ALA A 40 24.64 2.51 -35.96
N PRO A 41 24.88 1.71 -34.90
CA PRO A 41 23.91 0.72 -34.46
C PRO A 41 22.65 1.45 -33.95
N PRO A 42 21.46 0.83 -34.02
CA PRO A 42 20.28 1.40 -33.39
C PRO A 42 20.53 1.43 -31.87
N CYS A 43 20.84 2.61 -31.35
CA CYS A 43 20.87 2.86 -29.92
C CYS A 43 19.42 2.92 -29.42
N ASP A 44 18.84 1.77 -29.10
CA ASP A 44 17.99 1.69 -27.92
C ASP A 44 18.89 1.18 -26.79
N PRO A 45 19.23 2.06 -25.85
CA PRO A 45 18.63 1.89 -24.52
C PRO A 45 18.39 3.25 -23.86
N SER A 46 17.13 3.60 -23.63
CA SER A 46 16.85 4.55 -22.54
C SER A 46 16.90 3.79 -21.21
N PRO A 47 17.92 4.01 -20.35
CA PRO A 47 17.86 3.51 -18.99
C PRO A 47 16.75 4.27 -18.27
N VAL A 48 15.77 3.52 -17.74
CA VAL A 48 14.88 4.02 -16.68
C VAL A 48 15.74 4.76 -15.66
N PRO A 49 15.47 6.05 -15.35
CA PRO A 49 16.34 6.83 -14.50
C PRO A 49 16.50 6.12 -13.15
N LEU A 50 17.75 6.07 -12.66
CA LEU A 50 18.18 5.36 -11.47
C LEU A 50 17.41 5.76 -10.19
N PHE A 51 16.62 6.83 -10.22
CA PHE A 51 15.68 7.21 -9.17
C PHE A 51 14.39 7.79 -9.79
N PRO A 52 13.21 7.16 -9.62
CA PRO A 52 11.92 7.71 -10.08
C PRO A 52 11.67 9.15 -9.60
N LEU A 53 12.16 9.44 -8.38
CA LEU A 53 12.14 10.74 -7.70
C LEU A 53 12.85 11.88 -8.45
N LEU A 54 13.82 11.56 -9.30
CA LEU A 54 14.60 12.53 -10.07
C LEU A 54 14.20 12.58 -11.53
N SER A 55 13.11 11.90 -11.90
CA SER A 55 12.57 12.05 -13.25
C SER A 55 12.14 13.51 -13.47
N PRO A 56 12.38 14.10 -14.66
CA PRO A 56 11.94 15.46 -14.96
C PRO A 56 10.45 15.68 -14.70
N GLN A 57 9.63 14.64 -14.89
CA GLN A 57 8.19 14.64 -14.61
C GLN A 57 7.89 14.83 -13.11
N VAL A 58 8.57 14.10 -12.22
CA VAL A 58 8.36 14.21 -10.77
C VAL A 58 8.91 15.54 -10.25
N ILE A 59 10.06 15.98 -10.73
CA ILE A 59 10.65 17.29 -10.36
C ILE A 59 9.72 18.44 -10.78
N TRP A 60 9.18 18.39 -11.99
CA TRP A 60 8.20 19.38 -12.46
C TRP A 60 6.94 19.38 -11.60
N LEU A 61 6.41 18.19 -11.27
CA LEU A 61 5.20 18.04 -10.46
C LEU A 61 5.34 18.67 -9.07
N GLN A 62 6.48 18.44 -8.42
CA GLN A 62 6.84 19.03 -7.13
C GLN A 62 6.98 20.56 -7.17
N SER A 63 7.21 21.13 -8.35
CA SER A 63 7.34 22.59 -8.51
C SER A 63 6.01 23.31 -8.74
N CYS A 64 4.99 22.59 -9.21
CA CYS A 64 3.71 23.17 -9.66
C CYS A 64 2.54 22.96 -8.69
N CYS A 65 2.64 22.01 -7.75
CA CYS A 65 1.55 21.71 -6.81
C CYS A 65 1.88 22.14 -5.37
N PRO A 66 1.08 23.02 -4.74
CA PRO A 66 1.33 23.43 -3.37
C PRO A 66 1.16 22.30 -2.34
N GLN A 67 0.40 21.25 -2.67
CA GLN A 67 0.17 20.06 -1.84
C GLN A 67 1.14 18.90 -2.10
N VAL A 68 2.23 19.13 -2.83
CA VAL A 68 3.29 18.14 -3.06
C VAL A 68 4.59 18.74 -2.52
N ILE A 69 5.38 17.96 -1.79
CA ILE A 69 6.64 18.44 -1.23
C ILE A 69 7.61 18.87 -2.35
N ARG A 70 8.19 20.05 -2.19
CA ARG A 70 9.11 20.61 -3.17
C ARG A 70 10.53 20.11 -2.96
N LEU A 71 11.12 19.49 -3.99
CA LEU A 71 12.56 19.31 -4.10
C LEU A 71 13.23 20.65 -4.42
N ARG A 72 14.17 21.05 -3.57
CA ARG A 72 14.96 22.29 -3.69
C ARG A 72 16.26 22.04 -4.44
N ALA A 73 16.93 20.93 -4.14
CA ALA A 73 18.14 20.51 -4.82
C ALA A 73 18.34 18.99 -4.70
N ALA A 74 19.06 18.41 -5.64
CA ALA A 74 19.58 17.06 -5.56
C ALA A 74 21.05 17.07 -5.96
N PHE A 75 21.91 16.44 -5.16
CA PHE A 75 23.34 16.39 -5.42
C PHE A 75 23.93 15.06 -4.98
N ALA A 76 25.01 14.65 -5.64
CA ALA A 76 25.76 13.46 -5.27
C ALA A 76 26.85 13.83 -4.25
N GLN A 77 27.01 13.02 -3.21
CA GLN A 77 28.07 13.14 -2.22
C GLN A 77 28.70 11.76 -2.01
N GLY A 78 29.81 11.50 -2.71
CA GLY A 78 30.41 10.17 -2.76
C GLY A 78 29.45 9.15 -3.40
N PRO A 79 29.19 7.99 -2.75
CA PRO A 79 28.23 7.00 -3.24
C PRO A 79 26.76 7.33 -2.92
N ALA A 80 26.50 8.43 -2.20
CA ALA A 80 25.15 8.80 -1.77
C ALA A 80 24.53 9.88 -2.68
N VAL A 81 23.21 9.83 -2.84
CA VAL A 81 22.41 10.92 -3.40
C VAL A 81 21.72 11.65 -2.25
N VAL A 82 21.91 12.95 -2.17
CA VAL A 82 21.30 13.81 -1.17
C VAL A 82 20.17 14.60 -1.83
N LEU A 83 18.98 14.52 -1.25
CA LEU A 83 17.79 15.26 -1.68
C LEU A 83 17.50 16.35 -0.65
N ALA A 84 17.66 17.61 -1.03
CA ALA A 84 17.26 18.75 -0.22
C ALA A 84 15.80 19.10 -0.55
N LEU A 85 14.90 18.85 0.39
CA LEU A 85 13.47 19.13 0.29
C LEU A 85 13.13 20.42 1.04
N GLU A 86 11.96 21.01 0.79
CA GLU A 86 11.45 22.06 1.67
C GLU A 86 11.22 21.53 3.10
N LEU A 87 11.40 22.39 4.10
CA LEU A 87 11.25 22.01 5.51
C LEU A 87 9.78 22.11 5.95
N LEU A 88 9.28 21.04 6.57
CA LEU A 88 7.95 20.93 7.15
C LEU A 88 8.08 20.73 8.66
N VAL A 89 7.08 21.18 9.43
CA VAL A 89 7.15 21.20 10.90
C VAL A 89 6.74 19.88 11.54
N GLY A 90 6.05 19.01 10.79
CA GLY A 90 5.66 17.68 11.26
C GLY A 90 4.86 16.92 10.21
N ASP A 91 4.33 15.77 10.62
CA ASP A 91 3.49 14.89 9.80
C ASP A 91 2.17 14.56 10.50
N LEU A 92 1.21 14.06 9.73
CA LEU A 92 -0.09 13.70 10.26
C LEU A 92 -0.02 12.52 11.24
N GLY A 93 0.94 11.60 11.09
CA GLY A 93 1.15 10.52 12.05
C GLY A 93 1.57 11.03 13.42
N GLY A 94 2.45 12.03 13.46
CA GLY A 94 2.79 12.77 14.68
C GLY A 94 1.57 13.44 15.30
N LEU A 95 0.74 14.10 14.49
CA LEU A 95 -0.50 14.73 14.95
C LEU A 95 -1.48 13.73 15.57
N LEU A 96 -1.63 12.55 14.96
CA LEU A 96 -2.54 11.50 15.43
C LEU A 96 -2.03 10.80 16.69
N ARG A 97 -0.70 10.63 16.83
CA ARG A 97 -0.06 10.06 18.02
C ARG A 97 0.08 11.05 19.18
N ALA A 98 0.04 12.35 18.92
CA ALA A 98 0.24 13.41 19.93
C ALA A 98 -0.91 13.55 20.95
N ALA A 99 -1.72 12.50 21.13
CA ALA A 99 -2.44 12.27 22.36
C ALA A 99 -1.43 11.77 23.41
N PRO A 100 -1.01 12.58 24.39
CA PRO A 100 -0.04 12.13 25.38
C PRO A 100 -0.55 10.86 26.07
N ALA A 101 0.31 9.84 26.13
CA ALA A 101 0.08 8.68 26.98
C ALA A 101 -0.09 9.18 28.43
N PRO A 102 -1.20 8.87 29.12
CA PRO A 102 -1.45 9.41 30.44
C PRO A 102 -0.48 8.80 31.47
N LEU A 103 0.33 9.64 32.13
CA LEU A 103 0.81 9.33 33.48
C LEU A 103 -0.39 9.42 34.44
N PRO A 104 -0.55 8.50 35.40
CA PRO A 104 -1.65 8.56 36.35
C PRO A 104 -1.57 9.81 37.27
N PRO A 105 -2.70 10.48 37.58
CA PRO A 105 -4.07 10.19 37.15
C PRO A 105 -4.29 10.59 35.68
N ALA A 106 -4.79 9.66 34.88
CA ALA A 106 -4.82 9.78 33.43
C ALA A 106 -5.67 10.98 32.95
N PRO A 107 -5.14 11.95 32.17
CA PRO A 107 -5.97 12.87 31.40
C PRO A 107 -7.02 12.16 30.54
N PRO A 108 -8.14 12.84 30.22
CA PRO A 108 -9.18 12.28 29.35
C PRO A 108 -8.60 11.90 27.98
N PRO A 109 -9.20 10.92 27.28
CA PRO A 109 -8.77 10.53 25.95
C PRO A 109 -8.73 11.74 25.02
N PRO A 110 -7.82 11.76 24.02
CA PRO A 110 -7.71 12.86 23.09
C PRO A 110 -9.05 13.16 22.43
N ALA A 111 -9.41 14.45 22.40
CA ALA A 111 -10.63 14.87 21.73
C ALA A 111 -10.52 14.61 20.20
N PRO A 112 -11.59 14.15 19.54
CA PRO A 112 -11.63 14.02 18.09
C PRO A 112 -11.22 15.32 17.39
N LEU A 113 -10.61 15.22 16.21
CA LEU A 113 -10.29 16.39 15.42
C LEU A 113 -11.58 17.13 15.02
N PRO A 114 -11.59 18.48 15.04
CA PRO A 114 -12.74 19.24 14.56
C PRO A 114 -13.11 18.86 13.12
N PRO A 115 -14.40 18.67 12.79
CA PRO A 115 -14.81 18.25 11.44
C PRO A 115 -14.29 19.16 10.32
N ALA A 116 -14.18 20.46 10.58
CA ALA A 116 -13.60 21.43 9.64
C ALA A 116 -12.12 21.14 9.36
N ARG A 117 -11.35 20.72 10.37
CA ARG A 117 -9.94 20.36 10.24
C ARG A 117 -9.78 19.06 9.44
N VAL A 118 -10.60 18.05 9.74
CA VAL A 118 -10.62 16.79 8.98
C VAL A 118 -10.93 17.06 7.51
N ARG A 119 -11.95 17.86 7.22
CA ARG A 119 -12.33 18.26 5.86
C ARG A 119 -11.19 18.99 5.14
N ALA A 120 -10.52 19.92 5.82
CA ALA A 120 -9.41 20.68 5.23
C ALA A 120 -8.22 19.78 4.88
N LEU A 121 -7.82 18.88 5.79
CA LEU A 121 -6.74 17.91 5.57
C LEU A 121 -7.07 16.99 4.40
N LEU A 122 -8.27 16.41 4.39
CA LEU A 122 -8.71 15.50 3.33
C LEU A 122 -8.77 16.20 1.96
N ALA A 123 -9.28 17.44 1.93
CA ALA A 123 -9.34 18.23 0.71
C ALA A 123 -7.94 18.55 0.15
N MET A 124 -6.95 18.85 1.01
CA MET A 124 -5.58 19.06 0.57
C MET A 124 -4.93 17.78 0.06
N THR A 125 -5.13 16.65 0.74
CA THR A 125 -4.65 15.33 0.30
C THR A 125 -5.18 14.99 -1.09
N LEU A 126 -6.50 15.12 -1.29
CA LEU A 126 -7.15 14.82 -2.57
C LEU A 126 -6.74 15.79 -3.69
N ARG A 127 -6.46 17.06 -3.38
CA ARG A 127 -5.94 18.02 -4.36
C ARG A 127 -4.53 17.66 -4.82
N GLY A 128 -3.64 17.31 -3.88
CA GLY A 128 -2.29 16.84 -4.20
C GLY A 128 -2.32 15.55 -5.01
N LEU A 129 -3.15 14.59 -4.59
CA LEU A 129 -3.25 13.30 -5.24
C LEU A 129 -3.87 13.40 -6.64
N GLY A 130 -4.95 14.18 -6.78
CA GLY A 130 -5.55 14.45 -8.08
C GLY A 130 -4.59 15.16 -9.04
N HIS A 131 -3.65 15.97 -8.53
CA HIS A 131 -2.57 16.52 -9.34
C HIS A 131 -1.57 15.44 -9.78
N MET A 132 -1.19 14.51 -8.90
CA MET A 132 -0.32 13.37 -9.27
C MET A 132 -0.95 12.46 -10.33
N HIS A 133 -2.20 12.06 -10.11
CA HIS A 133 -2.98 11.17 -10.97
C HIS A 133 -3.15 11.75 -12.39
N ARG A 134 -3.47 13.05 -12.52
CA ARG A 134 -3.53 13.74 -13.83
C ARG A 134 -2.23 13.69 -14.62
N HIS A 135 -1.10 13.58 -13.94
CA HIS A 135 0.22 13.43 -14.56
C HIS A 135 0.70 11.97 -14.59
N ARG A 136 -0.24 11.02 -14.46
CA ARG A 136 0.01 9.58 -14.59
C ARG A 136 1.01 9.07 -13.54
N LEU A 137 0.99 9.64 -12.33
CA LEU A 137 1.87 9.26 -11.23
C LEU A 137 1.06 8.71 -10.06
N LEU A 138 1.36 7.48 -9.64
CA LEU A 138 0.78 6.85 -8.46
C LEU A 138 1.72 7.04 -7.25
N HIS A 139 1.15 7.31 -6.07
CA HIS A 139 1.93 7.49 -4.86
C HIS A 139 2.36 6.14 -4.25
N ARG A 140 1.43 5.18 -4.11
CA ARG A 140 1.62 3.77 -3.66
C ARG A 140 2.07 3.56 -2.22
N ASP A 141 2.37 4.64 -1.49
CA ASP A 141 2.75 4.61 -0.06
C ASP A 141 2.10 5.76 0.73
N LEU A 142 0.82 6.01 0.49
CA LEU A 142 0.08 6.99 1.28
C LEU A 142 -0.15 6.45 2.70
N LYS A 143 0.31 7.21 3.68
CA LYS A 143 0.13 6.99 5.12
C LYS A 143 0.28 8.32 5.85
N PRO A 144 -0.25 8.49 7.07
CA PRO A 144 -0.16 9.74 7.82
C PRO A 144 1.27 10.29 7.97
N ALA A 145 2.28 9.42 8.10
CA ALA A 145 3.69 9.83 8.17
C ALA A 145 4.21 10.49 6.87
N ASN A 146 3.58 10.21 5.74
CA ASN A 146 3.92 10.77 4.43
C ASN A 146 3.05 11.99 4.06
N LEU A 147 2.18 12.44 4.98
CA LEU A 147 1.37 13.64 4.85
C LEU A 147 1.93 14.73 5.78
N LEU A 148 2.83 15.53 5.24
CA LEU A 148 3.55 16.55 6.01
C LEU A 148 2.73 17.82 6.18
N LEU A 149 2.99 18.57 7.24
CA LEU A 149 2.34 19.83 7.57
C LEU A 149 3.39 20.95 7.70
N ASP A 150 3.09 22.11 7.13
CA ASP A 150 3.86 23.32 7.41
C ASP A 150 3.32 24.08 8.64
N SER A 151 4.01 25.16 9.03
CA SER A 151 3.64 25.99 10.18
C SER A 151 2.27 26.66 10.05
N ALA A 152 1.73 26.78 8.83
CA ALA A 152 0.38 27.29 8.57
C ALA A 152 -0.67 26.17 8.53
N GLY A 153 -0.29 24.92 8.80
CA GLY A 153 -1.16 23.76 8.75
C GLY A 153 -1.54 23.31 7.34
N ARG A 154 -0.79 23.74 6.30
CA ARG A 154 -0.99 23.28 4.93
C ARG A 154 -0.34 21.91 4.76
N LEU A 155 -1.08 20.99 4.15
CA LEU A 155 -0.65 19.62 3.94
C LEU A 155 0.11 19.45 2.63
N LYS A 156 1.18 18.64 2.66
CA LYS A 156 1.96 18.25 1.50
C LYS A 156 2.21 16.74 1.48
N LEU A 157 1.96 16.12 0.33
CA LEU A 157 2.33 14.74 0.05
C LEU A 157 3.85 14.62 -0.06
N ALA A 158 4.42 13.62 0.60
CA ALA A 158 5.85 13.34 0.62
C ALA A 158 6.14 11.86 0.43
N ASP A 159 7.43 11.54 0.30
CA ASP A 159 7.96 10.17 0.11
C ASP A 159 7.43 9.46 -1.14
N PHE A 160 7.97 9.87 -2.29
CA PHE A 160 7.74 9.20 -3.58
C PHE A 160 8.75 8.07 -3.83
N GLY A 161 9.38 7.50 -2.79
CA GLY A 161 10.36 6.41 -2.91
C GLY A 161 9.78 5.16 -3.60
N LEU A 162 8.46 4.99 -3.55
CA LEU A 162 7.72 3.94 -4.24
C LEU A 162 6.83 4.45 -5.39
N ALA A 163 6.90 5.73 -5.76
CA ALA A 163 6.07 6.27 -6.84
C ALA A 163 6.49 5.72 -8.20
N ARG A 164 5.49 5.47 -9.06
CA ARG A 164 5.71 5.00 -10.43
C ARG A 164 4.82 5.76 -11.40
N VAL A 165 5.37 6.00 -12.59
CA VAL A 165 4.58 6.40 -13.76
C VAL A 165 3.64 5.24 -14.12
N LEU A 166 2.38 5.52 -14.44
CA LEU A 166 1.45 4.55 -15.03
C LEU A 166 1.97 4.12 -16.40
N GLY A 167 2.47 2.88 -16.52
CA GLY A 167 2.82 2.27 -17.81
C GLY A 167 4.23 1.69 -18.09
N PRO A 168 5.21 1.53 -17.18
CA PRO A 168 6.45 0.79 -17.45
C PRO A 168 6.43 -0.63 -16.83
N PRO A 169 7.27 -1.58 -17.31
CA PRO A 169 6.92 -3.01 -17.37
C PRO A 169 6.77 -3.70 -16.00
N PRO A 170 6.05 -4.84 -15.97
CA PRO A 170 5.92 -5.69 -14.80
C PRO A 170 7.27 -6.38 -14.53
N GLY A 171 7.70 -6.47 -13.27
CA GLY A 171 8.82 -7.35 -12.95
C GLY A 171 9.79 -6.94 -11.84
N ARG A 172 9.62 -5.80 -11.15
CA ARG A 172 10.38 -5.57 -9.91
C ARG A 172 9.55 -6.04 -8.70
N PRO A 173 9.89 -7.17 -8.07
CA PRO A 173 9.29 -7.55 -6.80
C PRO A 173 9.65 -6.52 -5.75
N TYR A 174 8.67 -6.18 -4.91
CA TYR A 174 8.91 -5.32 -3.76
C TYR A 174 9.78 -6.08 -2.74
N SER A 175 10.79 -5.41 -2.18
CA SER A 175 11.48 -5.90 -1.00
C SER A 175 10.54 -5.79 0.20
N HIS A 176 10.26 -6.93 0.84
CA HIS A 176 9.53 -7.03 2.11
C HIS A 176 10.39 -6.45 3.26
N GLN A 177 10.63 -5.14 3.26
CA GLN A 177 11.03 -4.42 4.47
C GLN A 177 9.78 -3.87 5.14
N VAL A 178 9.84 -3.80 6.47
CA VAL A 178 8.74 -3.54 7.42
C VAL A 178 8.02 -2.21 7.12
N ALA A 179 7.15 -2.20 6.11
CA ALA A 179 6.28 -1.08 5.78
C ALA A 179 4.90 -1.30 6.41
N THR A 180 4.31 -0.23 6.94
CA THR A 180 2.98 -0.26 7.55
C THR A 180 1.92 -0.61 6.51
N ARG A 181 1.43 -1.86 6.53
CA ARG A 181 0.43 -2.40 5.59
C ARG A 181 -1.00 -1.91 5.81
N TRP A 182 -1.24 -1.12 6.85
CA TRP A 182 -2.58 -0.68 7.28
C TRP A 182 -3.36 0.10 6.22
N TYR A 183 -2.65 0.71 5.26
CA TYR A 183 -3.22 1.51 4.18
C TYR A 183 -3.23 0.77 2.82
N ARG A 184 -2.83 -0.50 2.79
CA ARG A 184 -2.76 -1.29 1.56
C ARG A 184 -4.16 -1.73 1.13
N ALA A 185 -4.46 -1.54 -0.15
CA ALA A 185 -5.72 -1.91 -0.76
C ALA A 185 -5.89 -3.45 -0.87
N PRO A 186 -7.13 -3.98 -0.79
CA PRO A 186 -7.38 -5.42 -0.78
C PRO A 186 -6.86 -6.13 -2.03
N GLU A 187 -6.86 -5.49 -3.20
CA GLU A 187 -6.34 -6.04 -4.45
C GLU A 187 -4.84 -6.33 -4.37
N LEU A 188 -4.09 -5.45 -3.70
CA LEU A 188 -2.67 -5.64 -3.45
C LEU A 188 -2.42 -6.77 -2.45
N LEU A 189 -3.32 -6.96 -1.47
CA LEU A 189 -3.26 -8.07 -0.51
C LEU A 189 -3.61 -9.42 -1.17
N TYR A 190 -4.43 -9.41 -2.22
CA TYR A 190 -4.72 -10.57 -3.06
C TYR A 190 -3.71 -10.76 -4.22
N GLY A 191 -2.61 -10.02 -4.22
CA GLY A 191 -1.50 -10.23 -5.14
C GLY A 191 -1.68 -9.61 -6.53
N ALA A 192 -2.59 -8.64 -6.68
CA ALA A 192 -2.79 -7.93 -7.94
C ALA A 192 -1.46 -7.38 -8.50
N ARG A 193 -1.18 -7.68 -9.77
CA ARG A 193 0.01 -7.19 -10.48
C ARG A 193 -0.25 -5.92 -11.29
N HIS A 194 -1.52 -5.67 -11.59
CA HIS A 194 -2.01 -4.48 -12.25
C HIS A 194 -2.94 -3.76 -11.28
N TYR A 195 -2.69 -2.48 -11.07
CA TYR A 195 -3.46 -1.60 -10.19
C TYR A 195 -3.38 -0.19 -10.74
N ASP A 196 -4.35 0.62 -10.36
CA ASP A 196 -4.56 1.97 -10.86
C ASP A 196 -4.54 2.98 -9.72
N GLU A 197 -5.17 4.13 -9.92
CA GLU A 197 -5.32 5.21 -8.95
C GLU A 197 -6.13 4.80 -7.70
N GLY A 198 -6.90 3.71 -7.78
CA GLY A 198 -7.73 3.17 -6.71
C GLY A 198 -6.95 2.77 -5.46
N VAL A 199 -5.70 2.30 -5.61
CA VAL A 199 -4.86 1.94 -4.44
C VAL A 199 -4.54 3.15 -3.57
N ASP A 200 -4.35 4.32 -4.19
CA ASP A 200 -4.09 5.56 -3.46
C ASP A 200 -5.40 6.07 -2.82
N LEU A 201 -6.53 5.95 -3.50
CA LEU A 201 -7.84 6.33 -2.95
C LEU A 201 -8.26 5.44 -1.77
N TRP A 202 -7.95 4.15 -1.80
CA TRP A 202 -8.13 3.25 -0.67
C TRP A 202 -7.34 3.74 0.55
N ALA A 203 -6.06 4.05 0.36
CA ALA A 203 -5.21 4.57 1.43
C ALA A 203 -5.76 5.89 2.01
N VAL A 204 -6.28 6.80 1.17
CA VAL A 204 -6.97 8.02 1.61
C VAL A 204 -8.21 7.69 2.44
N GLY A 205 -8.98 6.66 2.09
CA GLY A 205 -10.11 6.17 2.88
C GLY A 205 -9.70 5.69 4.27
N CYS A 206 -8.60 4.91 4.36
CA CYS A 206 -8.03 4.50 5.64
C CYS A 206 -7.60 5.70 6.50
N ILE A 207 -6.89 6.67 5.89
CA ILE A 207 -6.44 7.90 6.55
C ILE A 207 -7.65 8.73 7.03
N PHE A 208 -8.73 8.80 6.24
CA PHE A 208 -9.95 9.49 6.63
C PHE A 208 -10.59 8.84 7.86
N GLY A 209 -10.70 7.51 7.88
CA GLY A 209 -11.17 6.78 9.05
C GLY A 209 -10.34 7.09 10.29
N GLU A 210 -9.02 7.07 10.17
CA GLU A 210 -8.09 7.36 11.28
C GLU A 210 -8.15 8.82 11.74
N LEU A 211 -8.39 9.78 10.85
CA LEU A 211 -8.65 11.17 11.20
C LEU A 211 -9.92 11.35 12.06
N LEU A 212 -10.91 10.48 11.87
CA LEU A 212 -12.18 10.52 12.62
C LEU A 212 -12.08 9.81 13.98
N THR A 213 -11.35 8.69 14.03
CA THR A 213 -11.28 7.81 15.21
C THR A 213 -10.02 8.01 16.06
N LEU A 214 -9.02 8.73 15.53
CA LEU A 214 -7.67 8.84 16.10
C LEU A 214 -6.98 7.49 16.29
N SER A 215 -7.42 6.47 15.55
CA SER A 215 -6.90 5.11 15.63
C SER A 215 -6.87 4.48 14.24
N PRO A 216 -5.84 3.70 13.89
CA PRO A 216 -5.73 3.07 12.59
C PRO A 216 -6.99 2.28 12.23
N LEU A 217 -7.51 2.49 11.02
CA LEU A 217 -8.78 1.88 10.60
C LEU A 217 -8.67 0.35 10.48
N PHE A 218 -7.55 -0.15 9.95
CA PHE A 218 -7.28 -1.58 9.75
C PHE A 218 -5.86 -1.93 10.22
N PRO A 219 -5.65 -2.22 11.52
CA PRO A 219 -4.33 -2.51 12.08
C PRO A 219 -3.98 -4.01 11.97
N GLY A 220 -3.65 -4.50 10.76
CA GLY A 220 -3.22 -5.89 10.56
C GLY A 220 -1.71 -6.11 10.75
N GLU A 221 -1.33 -7.16 11.48
CA GLU A 221 0.09 -7.48 11.76
C GLU A 221 0.78 -8.23 10.62
N ASN A 222 0.01 -8.81 9.71
CA ASN A 222 0.47 -9.45 8.48
C ASN A 222 -0.59 -9.30 7.37
N ASP A 223 -0.30 -9.73 6.14
CA ASP A 223 -1.17 -9.48 4.99
C ASP A 223 -2.53 -10.23 5.12
N ILE A 224 -2.53 -11.40 5.74
CA ILE A 224 -3.77 -12.18 6.02
C ILE A 224 -4.60 -11.48 7.08
N GLU A 225 -3.99 -11.02 8.17
CA GLU A 225 -4.67 -10.27 9.23
C GLU A 225 -5.19 -8.92 8.74
N GLN A 226 -4.42 -8.23 7.90
CA GLN A 226 -4.85 -6.98 7.28
C GLN A 226 -6.14 -7.18 6.50
N LEU A 227 -6.17 -8.22 5.66
CA LEU A 227 -7.35 -8.59 4.90
C LEU A 227 -8.51 -8.99 5.83
N CYS A 228 -8.24 -9.75 6.91
CA CYS A 228 -9.26 -10.07 7.92
C CYS A 228 -9.88 -8.82 8.56
N CYS A 229 -9.07 -7.80 8.87
CA CYS A 229 -9.56 -6.52 9.42
C CYS A 229 -10.48 -5.81 8.43
N VAL A 230 -10.07 -5.71 7.16
CA VAL A 230 -10.86 -5.11 6.09
C VAL A 230 -12.21 -5.82 5.93
N LEU A 231 -12.20 -7.15 5.77
CA LEU A 231 -13.42 -7.94 5.56
C LEU A 231 -14.34 -7.93 6.79
N ARG A 232 -13.80 -7.79 8.00
CA ARG A 232 -14.59 -7.65 9.23
C ARG A 232 -15.37 -6.33 9.26
N ALA A 233 -14.75 -5.26 8.79
CA ALA A 233 -15.34 -3.93 8.82
C ALA A 233 -16.29 -3.68 7.65
N LEU A 234 -15.94 -4.17 6.46
CA LEU A 234 -16.65 -3.85 5.20
C LEU A 234 -17.46 -5.02 4.64
N GLY A 235 -17.36 -6.21 5.23
CA GLY A 235 -17.94 -7.44 4.68
C GLY A 235 -17.04 -8.13 3.66
N THR A 236 -17.45 -9.32 3.22
CA THR A 236 -16.76 -10.07 2.17
C THR A 236 -17.30 -9.66 0.80
N PRO A 237 -16.46 -9.13 -0.10
CA PRO A 237 -16.92 -8.75 -1.43
C PRO A 237 -17.39 -9.99 -2.19
N SER A 238 -18.49 -9.85 -2.91
CA SER A 238 -18.96 -10.86 -3.85
C SER A 238 -18.51 -10.52 -5.27
N PRO A 239 -18.50 -11.48 -6.23
CA PRO A 239 -18.27 -11.18 -7.64
C PRO A 239 -19.27 -10.16 -8.24
N ARG A 240 -20.38 -9.88 -7.56
CA ARG A 240 -21.31 -8.81 -7.97
C ARG A 240 -20.78 -7.42 -7.61
N ASP A 241 -20.11 -7.30 -6.47
CA ASP A 241 -19.55 -6.03 -5.96
C ASP A 241 -18.18 -5.75 -6.57
N TRP A 242 -17.42 -6.83 -6.85
CA TRP A 242 -16.09 -6.79 -7.42
C TRP A 242 -15.90 -7.95 -8.42
N PRO A 243 -16.26 -7.75 -9.70
CA PRO A 243 -16.22 -8.79 -10.73
C PRO A 243 -14.83 -9.41 -10.94
N GLU A 244 -13.78 -8.59 -10.89
CA GLU A 244 -12.39 -8.98 -11.13
C GLU A 244 -11.77 -9.75 -9.96
N LEU A 245 -12.50 -9.91 -8.85
CA LEU A 245 -12.01 -10.55 -7.62
C LEU A 245 -11.51 -11.99 -7.87
N ALA A 246 -12.21 -12.75 -8.73
CA ALA A 246 -11.84 -14.13 -9.06
C ALA A 246 -10.54 -14.23 -9.88
N GLU A 247 -10.13 -13.15 -10.54
CA GLU A 247 -8.92 -13.08 -11.36
C GLU A 247 -7.66 -12.77 -10.54
N LEU A 248 -7.82 -12.40 -9.27
CA LEU A 248 -6.71 -12.03 -8.42
C LEU A 248 -5.87 -13.28 -8.04
N PRO A 249 -4.53 -13.21 -8.11
CA PRO A 249 -3.66 -14.38 -7.98
C PRO A 249 -3.82 -15.19 -6.69
N ASP A 250 -4.12 -14.53 -5.57
CA ASP A 250 -4.21 -15.17 -4.25
C ASP A 250 -5.65 -15.31 -3.74
N PHE A 251 -6.65 -14.76 -4.43
CA PHE A 251 -8.05 -14.90 -4.01
C PHE A 251 -8.52 -16.36 -3.90
N PRO A 252 -8.24 -17.27 -4.87
CA PRO A 252 -8.63 -18.67 -4.75
C PRO A 252 -7.92 -19.44 -3.63
N LYS A 253 -6.74 -18.95 -3.21
CA LYS A 253 -5.90 -19.58 -2.18
C LYS A 253 -6.32 -19.16 -0.79
N LEU A 254 -6.84 -17.95 -0.64
CA LEU A 254 -7.22 -17.36 0.64
C LEU A 254 -8.73 -17.49 0.87
N ARG A 255 -9.13 -18.48 1.67
CA ARG A 255 -10.54 -18.73 2.01
C ARG A 255 -10.89 -18.13 3.37
N PHE A 256 -11.76 -17.12 3.35
CA PHE A 256 -12.37 -16.54 4.56
C PHE A 256 -13.84 -16.94 4.66
N ARG A 257 -14.38 -17.02 5.88
CA ARG A 257 -15.83 -17.19 6.07
C ARG A 257 -16.55 -15.93 5.56
N PRO A 258 -17.56 -16.06 4.68
CA PRO A 258 -18.32 -14.90 4.19
C PRO A 258 -18.93 -14.09 5.34
N ARG A 259 -18.91 -12.76 5.21
CA ARG A 259 -19.47 -11.82 6.18
C ARG A 259 -20.28 -10.74 5.49
N ALA A 260 -21.44 -10.41 6.05
CA ALA A 260 -22.21 -9.24 5.63
C ALA A 260 -21.59 -7.95 6.20
N PRO A 261 -21.70 -6.80 5.50
CA PRO A 261 -21.29 -5.51 6.04
C PRO A 261 -22.14 -5.13 7.28
N PRO A 262 -21.53 -4.58 8.34
CA PRO A 262 -22.27 -4.10 9.50
C PRO A 262 -23.21 -2.96 9.11
N GLY A 263 -24.51 -3.12 9.41
CA GLY A 263 -25.56 -2.12 9.08
C GLY A 263 -26.38 -2.42 7.83
N GLY A 264 -26.02 -3.45 7.05
CA GLY A 264 -26.86 -4.02 5.99
C GLY A 264 -27.97 -4.89 6.59
N GLY A 265 -28.91 -4.27 7.29
CA GLY A 265 -30.11 -4.93 7.79
C GLY A 265 -30.91 -5.50 6.64
N GLY A 266 -30.91 -6.82 6.50
CA GLY A 266 -31.94 -7.53 5.76
C GLY A 266 -33.29 -7.30 6.44
N GLY A 267 -34.05 -6.33 5.95
CA GLY A 267 -35.49 -6.36 6.06
C GLY A 267 -36.03 -7.41 5.09
N GLY A 268 -36.67 -8.44 5.64
CA GLY A 268 -37.37 -9.51 4.90
C GLY A 268 -36.70 -10.87 5.10
N GLY A 269 -37.31 -11.86 5.75
CA GLY A 269 -38.63 -11.93 6.35
C GLY A 269 -38.68 -13.16 7.25
N GLY A 270 -39.59 -13.14 8.22
CA GLY A 270 -40.00 -14.34 8.93
C GLY A 270 -40.54 -15.37 7.93
N GLY A 271 -40.11 -16.61 8.10
CA GLY A 271 -40.59 -17.74 7.34
C GLY A 271 -40.08 -19.01 8.01
N GLY A 272 -40.93 -19.61 8.83
CA GLY A 272 -40.61 -20.73 9.69
C GLY A 272 -40.14 -21.99 8.93
N GLY A 273 -39.41 -22.81 9.66
CA GLY A 273 -38.97 -24.14 9.23
C GLY A 273 -38.52 -24.96 10.43
N GLY A 274 -39.28 -24.92 11.52
CA GLY A 274 -39.16 -25.89 12.61
C GLY A 274 -39.76 -27.21 12.15
N GLY A 275 -38.95 -28.27 12.18
CA GLY A 275 -39.40 -29.63 11.95
C GLY A 275 -40.35 -30.10 13.05
N GLY A 276 -41.22 -31.05 12.70
CA GLY A 276 -42.09 -31.75 13.63
C GLY A 276 -43.12 -32.57 12.88
N GLY A 277 -42.88 -33.88 12.80
CA GLY A 277 -43.75 -34.84 12.13
C GLY A 277 -45.15 -34.91 12.74
N GLY A 278 -46.12 -35.24 11.89
CA GLY A 278 -47.50 -35.55 12.25
C GLY A 278 -48.10 -36.42 11.15
N GLY A 279 -48.56 -37.61 11.53
CA GLY A 279 -48.86 -38.72 10.64
C GLY A 279 -50.02 -38.48 9.66
N GLY A 280 -49.89 -39.05 8.47
CA GLY A 280 -50.98 -39.25 7.54
C GLY A 280 -51.57 -40.65 7.70
N GLY A 281 -52.90 -40.74 7.53
CA GLY A 281 -53.57 -42.00 7.19
C GLY A 281 -54.78 -42.35 8.05
N GLY A 282 -55.91 -41.68 7.82
CA GLY A 282 -57.21 -42.04 8.37
C GLY A 282 -58.32 -41.73 7.37
N GLY A 283 -58.36 -42.48 6.26
CA GLY A 283 -59.44 -42.42 5.28
C GLY A 283 -60.63 -43.26 5.75
N GLY A 284 -61.79 -42.62 5.83
CA GLY A 284 -63.05 -43.26 6.19
C GLY A 284 -63.60 -44.18 5.09
N GLY A 285 -64.40 -45.14 5.53
CA GLY A 285 -65.28 -45.94 4.68
C GLY A 285 -66.55 -46.25 5.46
N GLY A 286 -67.62 -45.53 5.16
CA GLY A 286 -68.97 -45.84 5.60
C GLY A 286 -69.71 -46.70 4.57
N GLY A 287 -70.61 -47.53 5.09
CA GLY A 287 -71.63 -48.33 4.40
C GLY A 287 -72.19 -49.29 5.46
N GLY A 288 -73.46 -49.29 5.86
CA GLY A 288 -74.68 -48.91 5.15
C GLY A 288 -75.24 -50.14 4.45
N GLY A 289 -76.16 -50.87 5.13
CA GLY A 289 -76.92 -51.98 4.57
C GLY A 289 -76.67 -53.31 5.26
#